data_AF-A0A9X2AHV9-F1
#
_entry.id   AF-A0A9X2AHV9-F1
#
_cell.length_a   1.000
_cell.length_b   1.000
_cell.length_c   1.000
_cell.angle_alpha   90.00
_cell.angle_beta   90.00
_cell.angle_gamma   90.00
#
_symmetry.space_group_name_H-M   'P 1'
#
loop_
_entity.id
_entity.type
_entity.pdbx_description
1 polymer ?
#
loop_
_entity_poly.entity_id
_entity_poly.type
_entity_poly.pdbx_seq_one_letter_code
_entity_poly.pdbx_strand_id
1 'polypeptide(L)'
;MAQFLAQTPVRTPAQAAWQDFVDRVERGEITDPVGQYVAKTTKAPAASAGHRLARPKVDVLLRDASKGYALRAGQRAASGTATNVIDEPCVSQDYDPCGPCYNGPGGCSGGGVYSTFTTSENLGGSGYIHDLKLVEGDDNSTSTTSTVGAGYTKLYADLNKGAGGAYIYLCFQRNASQVLNGVEYTYNSPYSGPNEVLTAFQTQYGSFTNSTPRPDPYFYSIWVPNQNPNVYWDRIDLNAGAGGDYIYSFQAKNPVISNYRYIHEVGILSGNSSTITPPSGWEIYRRDLNNNAGGEYIYFCYR
;
A
#
# COMPACT_ATOMS: atom_id res chain seq x y z
N MET A 1 15.84 16.31 -27.23
CA MET A 1 15.04 15.97 -26.03
C MET A 1 15.98 16.01 -24.84
N ALA A 2 15.86 17.02 -23.98
CA ALA A 2 16.60 17.06 -22.72
C ALA A 2 15.89 16.11 -21.74
N GLN A 3 16.56 15.04 -21.31
CA GLN A 3 16.09 14.23 -20.19
C GLN A 3 16.17 15.11 -18.94
N PHE A 4 15.01 15.58 -18.47
CA PHE A 4 14.90 16.09 -17.11
C PHE A 4 15.09 14.91 -16.17
N LEU A 5 16.30 14.77 -15.61
CA LEU A 5 16.51 13.92 -14.44
C LEU A 5 15.75 14.59 -13.30
N ALA A 6 14.61 14.03 -12.93
CA ALA A 6 13.89 14.44 -11.74
C ALA A 6 14.87 14.37 -10.57
N GLN A 7 15.15 15.51 -9.94
CA GLN A 7 15.98 15.53 -8.73
C GLN A 7 15.27 14.70 -7.67
N THR A 8 15.92 13.65 -7.20
CA THR A 8 15.41 12.88 -6.07
C THR A 8 15.20 13.84 -4.90
N PRO A 9 14.00 13.92 -4.32
CA PRO A 9 13.75 14.82 -3.21
C PRO A 9 14.76 14.53 -2.09
N VAL A 10 15.40 15.59 -1.58
CA VAL A 10 16.36 15.48 -0.48
C VAL A 10 15.61 14.98 0.75
N ARG A 11 15.92 13.76 1.19
CA ARG A 11 15.37 13.18 2.42
C ARG A 11 15.92 13.95 3.62
N THR A 12 15.06 14.21 4.59
CA THR A 12 15.51 14.62 5.93
C THR A 12 16.36 13.51 6.57
N PRO A 13 17.25 13.83 7.52
CA PRO A 13 18.00 12.80 8.25
C PRO A 13 17.10 11.73 8.88
N ALA A 14 15.94 12.13 9.43
CA ALA A 14 14.96 11.20 10.00
C ALA A 14 14.35 10.27 8.93
N GLN A 15 14.03 10.80 7.75
CA GLN A 15 13.57 9.99 6.61
C GLN A 15 14.63 9.00 6.14
N ALA A 16 15.91 9.41 6.13
CA ALA A 16 17.01 8.55 5.72
C ALA A 16 17.24 7.42 6.73
N ALA A 17 17.30 7.73 8.03
CA ALA A 17 17.46 6.75 9.10
C ALA A 17 16.29 5.75 9.14
N TRP A 18 15.06 6.23 8.96
CA TRP A 18 13.92 5.34 8.92
C TRP A 18 13.92 4.42 7.71
N GLN A 19 14.22 4.94 6.52
CA GLN A 19 14.31 4.09 5.34
C GLN A 19 15.43 3.07 5.50
N ASP A 20 16.57 3.43 6.08
CA ASP A 20 17.64 2.47 6.41
C ASP A 20 17.13 1.36 7.35
N PHE A 21 16.40 1.69 8.42
CA PHE A 21 15.77 0.69 9.29
C PHE A 21 14.87 -0.27 8.51
N VAL A 22 13.95 0.26 7.67
CA VAL A 22 13.05 -0.58 6.86
C VAL A 22 13.83 -1.46 5.89
N ASP A 23 14.84 -0.91 5.21
CA ASP A 23 15.68 -1.64 4.27
C ASP A 23 16.45 -2.77 4.96
N ARG A 24 16.96 -2.53 6.18
CA ARG A 24 17.66 -3.55 6.98
C ARG A 24 16.72 -4.66 7.46
N VAL A 25 15.48 -4.32 7.85
CA VAL A 25 14.44 -5.32 8.12
C VAL A 25 14.12 -6.11 6.85
N GLU A 26 13.97 -5.45 5.70
CA GLU A 26 13.68 -6.09 4.42
C GLU A 26 14.78 -7.05 3.96
N ARG A 27 16.06 -6.71 4.20
CA ARG A 27 17.22 -7.58 3.95
C ARG A 27 17.42 -8.67 5.01
N GLY A 28 16.63 -8.67 6.09
CA GLY A 28 16.74 -9.62 7.19
C GLY A 28 17.98 -9.42 8.08
N GLU A 29 18.59 -8.23 8.04
CA GLU A 29 19.74 -7.89 8.88
C GLU A 29 19.34 -7.61 10.33
N ILE A 30 18.12 -7.10 10.53
CA ILE A 30 17.50 -6.86 11.82
C ILE A 30 16.05 -7.34 11.80
N THR A 31 15.48 -7.52 12.98
CA THR A 31 14.03 -7.77 13.15
C THR A 31 13.41 -6.54 13.80
N ASP A 32 12.25 -6.11 13.31
CA ASP A 32 11.44 -5.11 14.02
C ASP A 32 10.92 -5.73 15.33
N PRO A 33 11.30 -5.23 16.51
CA PRO A 33 10.84 -5.79 17.79
C PRO A 33 9.33 -5.66 17.99
N VAL A 34 8.68 -4.70 17.33
CA VAL A 34 7.22 -4.53 17.37
C VAL A 34 6.53 -5.46 16.36
N GLY A 35 7.27 -6.00 15.39
CA GLY A 35 6.74 -6.83 14.31
C GLY A 35 5.80 -6.07 13.37
N GLN A 36 5.88 -4.73 13.34
CA GLN A 36 5.16 -3.91 12.37
C GLN A 36 5.79 -4.06 10.99
N TYR A 37 7.11 -3.93 10.89
CA TYR A 37 7.88 -4.09 9.67
C TYR A 37 8.47 -5.50 9.62
N VAL A 38 8.30 -6.18 8.49
CA VAL A 38 8.92 -7.50 8.28
C VAL A 38 9.46 -7.62 6.87
N ALA A 39 10.42 -8.52 6.68
CA ALA A 39 10.97 -8.80 5.37
C ALA A 39 9.92 -9.32 4.39
N LYS A 40 10.11 -9.05 3.10
CA LYS A 40 9.23 -9.56 2.02
C LYS A 40 9.19 -11.09 1.94
N THR A 41 10.22 -11.76 2.45
CA THR A 41 10.28 -13.21 2.61
C THR A 41 9.47 -13.72 3.81
N THR A 42 9.12 -12.85 4.77
CA THR A 42 8.31 -13.16 5.94
C THR A 42 6.82 -13.14 5.62
N LYS A 43 6.35 -14.19 4.93
CA LYS A 43 4.92 -14.37 4.65
C LYS A 43 4.16 -14.68 5.93
N ALA A 44 2.98 -14.06 6.08
CA ALA A 44 2.05 -14.49 7.11
C ALA A 44 1.61 -15.94 6.82
N PRO A 45 1.46 -16.79 7.86
CA PRO A 45 0.92 -18.12 7.66
C PRO A 45 -0.47 -18.03 7.01
N ALA A 46 -0.79 -19.02 6.18
CA ALA A 46 -2.13 -19.14 5.62
C ALA A 46 -3.17 -19.11 6.75
N ALA A 47 -4.31 -18.46 6.51
CA ALA A 47 -5.37 -18.33 7.50
C ALA A 47 -5.79 -19.71 8.01
N SER A 48 -5.63 -19.97 9.30
CA SER A 48 -6.25 -21.11 9.97
C SER A 48 -7.61 -20.65 10.53
N ALA A 49 -8.67 -21.41 10.23
CA ALA A 49 -10.04 -21.09 10.66
C ALA A 49 -10.59 -19.71 10.22
N GLY A 50 -10.09 -19.18 9.09
CA GLY A 50 -10.67 -18.01 8.42
C GLY A 50 -10.32 -16.64 8.98
N HIS A 51 -9.39 -16.57 9.93
CA HIS A 51 -8.79 -15.31 10.37
C HIS A 51 -7.30 -15.30 10.03
N ARG A 52 -6.82 -14.19 9.48
CA ARG A 52 -5.37 -13.97 9.29
C ARG A 52 -4.77 -13.41 10.57
N LEU A 53 -3.49 -13.72 10.77
CA LEU A 53 -2.72 -13.05 11.80
C LEU A 53 -2.68 -11.55 11.48
N ALA A 54 -3.21 -10.75 12.39
CA ALA A 54 -2.99 -9.31 12.39
C ALA A 54 -1.56 -9.04 12.87
N ARG A 55 -0.87 -8.12 12.21
CA ARG A 55 0.41 -7.60 12.68
C ARG A 55 0.19 -6.25 13.34
N PRO A 56 0.98 -5.93 14.38
CA PRO A 56 0.92 -4.61 15.00
C PRO A 56 1.14 -3.51 13.96
N LYS A 57 0.33 -2.46 14.06
CA LYS A 57 0.51 -1.25 13.26
C LYS A 57 0.39 -0.06 14.18
N VAL A 58 1.46 0.70 14.27
CA VAL A 58 1.60 1.76 15.27
C VAL A 58 1.95 3.05 14.54
N ASP A 59 1.11 4.06 14.74
CA ASP A 59 1.39 5.42 14.27
C ASP A 59 2.62 5.98 15.01
N VAL A 60 3.61 6.47 14.27
CA VAL A 60 4.83 7.05 14.85
C VAL A 60 4.50 8.19 15.84
N LEU A 61 3.44 8.96 15.60
CA LEU A 61 3.03 10.06 16.49
C LEU A 61 2.49 9.57 17.83
N LEU A 62 1.96 8.35 17.88
CA LEU A 62 1.52 7.73 19.11
C LEU A 62 2.70 7.09 19.85
N ARG A 63 3.90 7.04 19.22
CA ARG A 63 5.07 6.40 19.80
C ARG A 63 5.68 7.19 20.95
N ASP A 64 5.19 6.89 22.15
CA ASP A 64 5.79 7.35 23.38
C ASP A 64 6.97 6.44 23.77
N ALA A 65 8.17 6.86 23.38
CA ALA A 65 9.42 6.17 23.73
C ALA A 65 9.60 6.02 25.25
N SER A 66 9.03 6.93 26.06
CA SER A 66 9.15 6.89 27.52
C SER A 66 8.20 5.88 28.19
N LYS A 67 7.17 5.42 27.47
CA LYS A 67 6.16 4.50 28.00
C LYS A 67 6.35 3.05 27.57
N GLY A 68 7.50 2.73 26.95
CA GLY A 68 7.91 1.37 26.58
C GLY A 68 6.74 0.55 26.08
N TYR A 69 6.35 0.75 24.81
CA TYR A 69 5.12 0.21 24.23
C TYR A 69 4.68 -1.14 24.82
N ALA A 70 3.77 -1.07 25.78
CA ALA A 70 2.93 -2.20 26.11
C ALA A 70 1.93 -2.32 24.95
N LEU A 71 2.31 -3.07 23.91
CA LEU A 71 1.38 -3.59 22.91
C LEU A 71 0.15 -4.13 23.66
N ARG A 72 -0.95 -3.37 23.69
CA ARG A 72 -2.27 -3.96 23.85
C ARG A 72 -2.60 -4.66 22.53
N ALA A 73 -1.84 -5.71 22.22
CA ALA A 73 -2.38 -6.80 21.42
C ALA A 73 -3.69 -7.17 22.11
N GLY A 74 -4.81 -7.07 21.39
CA GLY A 74 -6.11 -7.43 21.94
C GLY A 74 -6.01 -8.82 22.57
N GLN A 75 -5.98 -8.88 23.90
CA GLN A 75 -6.17 -10.11 24.64
C GLN A 75 -7.53 -10.65 24.22
N ARG A 76 -7.55 -11.81 23.55
CA ARG A 76 -7.84 -13.07 24.25
C ARG A 76 -7.03 -14.22 23.65
N ALA A 77 -5.79 -14.39 24.11
CA ALA A 77 -5.19 -15.71 24.24
C ALA A 77 -5.10 -16.03 25.73
N ALA A 78 -5.79 -17.07 26.18
CA ALA A 78 -5.95 -17.45 27.58
C ALA A 78 -4.73 -18.15 28.20
N SER A 79 -3.56 -18.11 27.55
CA SER A 79 -2.33 -18.73 28.06
C SER A 79 -1.35 -17.64 28.48
N GLY A 80 -1.19 -17.45 29.79
CA GLY A 80 -0.41 -16.39 30.43
C GLY A 80 1.10 -16.46 30.22
N THR A 81 1.56 -16.23 29.00
CA THR A 81 2.99 -16.02 28.70
C THR A 81 3.21 -14.52 28.53
N ALA A 82 3.84 -13.88 29.52
CA ALA A 82 4.28 -12.50 29.41
C ALA A 82 5.29 -12.41 28.26
N THR A 83 4.95 -11.67 27.21
CA THR A 83 5.89 -11.33 26.14
C THR A 83 6.82 -10.26 26.68
N ASN A 84 8.13 -10.55 26.70
CA ASN A 84 9.17 -9.56 26.98
C ASN A 84 9.00 -8.38 26.03
N VAL A 85 8.93 -7.16 26.57
CA VAL A 85 9.12 -5.93 25.81
C VAL A 85 10.60 -5.92 25.42
N ILE A 86 10.90 -5.99 24.12
CA ILE A 86 12.26 -5.99 23.61
C ILE A 86 12.57 -4.58 23.11
N ASP A 87 13.63 -3.99 23.65
CA ASP A 87 14.23 -2.75 23.14
C ASP A 87 14.72 -2.95 21.71
N GLU A 88 14.48 -1.97 20.83
CA GLU A 88 15.11 -1.90 19.50
C GLU A 88 16.63 -2.09 19.63
N PRO A 89 17.28 -2.87 18.74
CA PRO A 89 18.69 -3.21 18.88
C PRO A 89 19.57 -1.95 18.80
N CYS A 90 20.06 -1.56 19.97
CA CYS A 90 21.09 -0.55 20.17
C CYS A 90 22.42 -1.10 19.63
N VAL A 91 22.93 -0.57 18.51
CA VAL A 91 24.33 -0.79 18.16
C VAL A 91 25.16 0.07 19.12
N SER A 92 25.75 -0.55 20.13
CA SER A 92 26.45 0.13 21.23
C SER A 92 27.76 0.85 20.82
N GLN A 93 28.09 0.89 19.53
CA GLN A 93 29.33 1.48 19.03
C GLN A 93 29.16 2.77 18.22
N ASP A 94 27.95 3.09 17.77
CA ASP A 94 27.68 4.38 17.17
C ASP A 94 26.91 5.23 18.18
N TYR A 95 27.59 6.25 18.70
CA TYR A 95 27.00 7.28 19.54
C TYR A 95 26.04 8.11 18.67
N ASP A 96 24.88 7.55 18.35
CA ASP A 96 23.76 8.29 17.77
C ASP A 96 22.95 8.89 18.94
N PRO A 97 23.10 10.19 19.22
CA PRO A 97 22.33 10.86 20.27
C PRO A 97 20.82 10.93 19.97
N CYS A 98 20.37 10.45 18.80
CA CYS A 98 18.96 10.26 18.46
C CYS A 98 18.54 8.79 18.41
N GLY A 99 19.44 7.86 18.71
CA GLY A 99 19.13 6.44 18.74
C GLY A 99 18.05 6.13 19.79
N PRO A 100 17.21 5.11 19.56
CA PRO A 100 16.13 4.70 20.48
C PRO A 100 16.62 4.29 21.88
N CYS A 101 17.93 4.23 22.08
CA CYS A 101 18.61 3.78 23.29
C CYS A 101 19.30 4.90 24.08
N TYR A 102 19.24 6.14 23.60
CA TYR A 102 19.85 7.26 24.31
C TYR A 102 18.95 7.70 25.46
N ASN A 103 19.26 7.24 26.67
CA ASN A 103 18.66 7.70 27.94
C ASN A 103 19.34 8.97 28.50
N GLY A 104 20.09 9.70 27.67
CA GLY A 104 20.67 10.96 28.12
C GLY A 104 19.61 12.05 28.26
N PRO A 105 19.87 13.09 29.07
CA PRO A 105 18.92 14.19 29.31
C PRO A 105 18.60 15.06 28.07
N GLY A 106 19.17 14.73 26.91
CA GLY A 106 18.75 15.27 25.62
C GLY A 106 17.70 14.37 25.00
N GLY A 107 16.41 14.70 25.20
CA GLY A 107 15.31 13.92 24.66
C GLY A 107 15.43 13.75 23.14
N CYS A 108 15.55 12.49 22.69
CA CYS A 108 15.38 12.15 21.29
C CYS A 108 13.96 12.54 20.89
N SER A 109 13.85 13.53 20.01
CA SER A 109 12.61 13.84 19.31
C SER A 109 12.09 12.54 18.69
N GLY A 110 10.96 12.02 19.16
CA GLY A 110 10.30 10.86 18.58
C GLY A 110 10.31 10.96 17.05
N GLY A 111 10.67 9.87 16.39
CA GLY A 111 10.97 9.84 14.95
C GLY A 111 9.93 10.65 14.16
N GLY A 112 10.41 11.64 13.40
CA GLY A 112 9.52 12.52 12.65
C GLY A 112 8.60 11.73 11.71
N VAL A 113 7.40 12.28 11.48
CA VAL A 113 6.50 11.76 10.44
C VAL A 113 7.18 11.90 9.08
N TYR A 114 7.19 10.82 8.30
CA TYR A 114 7.53 10.91 6.89
C TYR A 114 6.39 10.42 6.01
N SER A 115 6.43 10.85 4.76
CA SER A 115 5.66 10.27 3.69
C SER A 115 6.46 10.21 2.39
N THR A 116 6.09 9.26 1.53
CA THR A 116 6.49 9.16 0.13
C THR A 116 5.23 9.28 -0.72
N PHE A 117 5.32 9.98 -1.85
CA PHE A 117 4.21 10.14 -2.78
C PHE A 117 4.63 9.77 -4.20
N THR A 118 4.00 8.74 -4.76
CA THR A 118 4.21 8.28 -6.14
C THR A 118 2.95 8.58 -6.94
N THR A 119 3.09 9.23 -8.10
CA THR A 119 1.96 9.84 -8.84
C THR A 119 2.05 9.53 -10.34
N SER A 120 0.91 9.56 -11.03
CA SER A 120 0.80 9.45 -12.50
C SER A 120 1.13 10.72 -13.28
N GLU A 121 1.45 11.83 -12.60
CA GLU A 121 1.79 13.09 -13.24
C GLU A 121 2.99 12.93 -14.16
N ASN A 122 2.86 13.39 -15.40
CA ASN A 122 3.87 13.25 -16.45
C ASN A 122 4.17 11.80 -16.87
N LEU A 123 3.30 10.84 -16.51
CA LEU A 123 3.42 9.44 -16.88
C LEU A 123 2.24 8.99 -17.77
N GLY A 124 2.52 8.07 -18.70
CA GLY A 124 1.48 7.42 -19.52
C GLY A 124 0.76 8.32 -20.53
N GLY A 125 1.31 9.49 -20.85
CA GLY A 125 0.72 10.47 -21.79
C GLY A 125 -0.07 11.57 -21.09
N SER A 126 -0.98 12.21 -21.83
CA SER A 126 -1.84 13.30 -21.33
C SER A 126 -3.32 12.91 -21.43
N GLY A 127 -4.19 13.60 -20.70
CA GLY A 127 -5.64 13.34 -20.71
C GLY A 127 -6.12 12.62 -19.46
N TYR A 128 -7.35 12.12 -19.48
CA TYR A 128 -7.95 11.44 -18.34
C TYR A 128 -7.41 10.02 -18.17
N ILE A 129 -7.62 9.46 -16.98
CA ILE A 129 -7.41 8.04 -16.74
C ILE A 129 -8.69 7.30 -17.15
N HIS A 130 -8.54 6.28 -17.99
CA HIS A 130 -9.65 5.47 -18.50
C HIS A 130 -9.76 4.11 -17.82
N ASP A 131 -8.70 3.61 -17.19
CA ASP A 131 -8.77 2.35 -16.46
C ASP A 131 -7.66 2.20 -15.44
N LEU A 132 -7.96 1.47 -14.37
CA LEU A 132 -7.00 1.00 -13.38
C LEU A 132 -6.89 -0.53 -13.43
N LYS A 133 -5.68 -1.03 -13.22
CA LYS A 133 -5.39 -2.45 -13.03
C LYS A 133 -4.36 -2.62 -11.92
N LEU A 134 -4.28 -3.81 -11.35
CA LEU A 134 -3.23 -4.18 -10.41
C LEU A 134 -2.27 -5.17 -11.07
N VAL A 135 -1.04 -5.20 -10.59
CA VAL A 135 -0.11 -6.30 -10.85
C VAL A 135 0.40 -6.87 -9.54
N GLU A 136 0.50 -8.18 -9.51
CA GLU A 136 1.28 -8.91 -8.52
C GLU A 136 2.60 -9.35 -9.17
N GLY A 137 3.72 -9.20 -8.48
CA GLY A 137 5.02 -9.64 -9.00
C GLY A 137 6.15 -9.45 -7.99
N ASP A 138 7.35 -9.24 -8.51
CA ASP A 138 8.57 -9.01 -7.73
C ASP A 138 8.93 -7.51 -7.64
N ASP A 139 9.77 -7.12 -6.67
CA ASP A 139 10.31 -5.76 -6.45
C ASP A 139 10.84 -5.10 -7.73
N ASN A 140 11.47 -5.91 -8.58
CA ASN A 140 12.24 -5.46 -9.72
C ASN A 140 11.60 -5.82 -11.07
N SER A 141 10.30 -6.11 -11.09
CA SER A 141 9.59 -6.34 -12.35
C SER A 141 9.53 -5.04 -13.15
N THR A 142 10.57 -4.74 -13.92
CA THR A 142 10.61 -3.65 -14.91
C THR A 142 9.66 -3.92 -16.09
N SER A 143 9.11 -5.13 -16.17
CA SER A 143 8.11 -5.51 -17.16
C SER A 143 6.75 -4.90 -16.81
N THR A 144 6.57 -3.64 -17.19
CA THR A 144 5.26 -2.96 -17.21
C THR A 144 4.32 -3.56 -18.27
N THR A 145 4.87 -4.28 -19.25
CA THR A 145 4.13 -4.72 -20.44
C THR A 145 3.77 -6.20 -20.46
N SER A 146 4.46 -7.09 -19.73
CA SER A 146 4.18 -8.53 -19.87
C SER A 146 3.04 -9.07 -19.02
N THR A 147 2.61 -8.39 -17.95
CA THR A 147 1.55 -8.92 -17.07
C THR A 147 0.19 -8.24 -17.30
N VAL A 148 0.08 -6.90 -17.28
CA VAL A 148 -1.23 -6.25 -17.57
C VAL A 148 -1.58 -6.27 -19.04
N GLY A 149 -0.60 -6.07 -19.92
CA GLY A 149 -0.79 -5.91 -21.37
C GLY A 149 -0.27 -4.55 -21.87
N ALA A 150 -0.25 -4.39 -23.19
CA ALA A 150 0.35 -3.21 -23.82
C ALA A 150 -0.41 -1.91 -23.47
N GLY A 151 0.32 -0.87 -23.06
CA GLY A 151 -0.18 0.50 -22.91
C GLY A 151 -0.45 0.95 -21.47
N TYR A 152 -0.48 0.05 -20.48
CA TYR A 152 -0.61 0.45 -19.08
C TYR A 152 0.70 1.01 -18.53
N THR A 153 0.58 2.02 -17.69
CA THR A 153 1.70 2.63 -16.96
C THR A 153 1.62 2.25 -15.49
N LYS A 154 2.70 1.72 -14.94
CA LYS A 154 2.78 1.29 -13.54
C LYS A 154 3.28 2.42 -12.63
N LEU A 155 2.63 2.58 -11.48
CA LEU A 155 3.16 3.35 -10.36
C LEU A 155 4.04 2.45 -9.50
N TYR A 156 5.33 2.77 -9.38
CA TYR A 156 6.31 2.02 -8.60
C TYR A 156 6.19 2.35 -7.10
N ALA A 157 5.01 2.10 -6.55
CA ALA A 157 4.75 2.13 -5.12
C ALA A 157 4.08 0.80 -4.72
N ASP A 158 4.78 0.03 -3.91
CA ASP A 158 4.30 -1.25 -3.42
C ASP A 158 3.19 -1.04 -2.38
N LEU A 159 1.99 -1.55 -2.68
CA LEU A 159 0.80 -1.44 -1.83
C LEU A 159 0.88 -2.32 -0.57
N ASN A 160 1.95 -3.12 -0.42
CA ASN A 160 2.27 -3.95 0.74
C ASN A 160 3.61 -3.56 1.40
N LYS A 161 4.08 -2.32 1.21
CA LYS A 161 5.42 -1.89 1.66
C LYS A 161 5.59 -2.05 3.17
N GLY A 162 6.68 -2.72 3.57
CA GLY A 162 7.02 -3.04 4.96
C GLY A 162 6.17 -4.14 5.62
N ALA A 163 5.13 -4.65 4.95
CA ALA A 163 4.20 -5.63 5.53
C ALA A 163 4.53 -7.08 5.15
N GLY A 164 5.68 -7.38 4.56
CA GLY A 164 6.09 -8.76 4.23
C GLY A 164 5.28 -9.52 3.16
N GLY A 165 4.26 -8.89 2.56
CA GLY A 165 3.36 -9.49 1.58
C GLY A 165 3.90 -9.60 0.16
N ALA A 166 3.04 -9.96 -0.78
CA ALA A 166 3.31 -9.88 -2.21
C ALA A 166 3.66 -8.44 -2.61
N TYR A 167 4.40 -8.24 -3.70
CA TYR A 167 4.51 -6.90 -4.27
C TYR A 167 3.30 -6.63 -5.14
N ILE A 168 2.55 -5.59 -4.78
CA ILE A 168 1.33 -5.21 -5.49
C ILE A 168 1.50 -3.78 -5.96
N TYR A 169 1.25 -3.52 -7.24
CA TYR A 169 1.38 -2.18 -7.82
C TYR A 169 0.13 -1.77 -8.56
N LEU A 170 -0.19 -0.48 -8.50
CA LEU A 170 -1.24 0.14 -9.30
C LEU A 170 -0.72 0.46 -10.71
N CYS A 171 -1.51 0.10 -11.71
CA CYS A 171 -1.31 0.46 -13.11
C CYS A 171 -2.50 1.29 -13.60
N PHE A 172 -2.26 2.21 -14.54
CA PHE A 172 -3.29 3.05 -15.14
C PHE A 172 -3.15 3.11 -16.67
N GLN A 173 -4.26 3.41 -17.35
CA GLN A 173 -4.32 3.60 -18.80
C GLN A 173 -4.96 4.95 -19.14
N ARG A 174 -4.32 5.73 -20.02
CA ARG A 174 -4.86 7.00 -20.56
C ARG A 174 -5.38 6.88 -21.98
N ASN A 175 -4.97 5.85 -22.71
CA ASN A 175 -5.49 5.58 -24.04
C ASN A 175 -6.72 4.68 -23.94
N ALA A 176 -7.90 5.27 -24.13
CA ALA A 176 -9.17 4.58 -24.21
C ALA A 176 -9.14 3.34 -25.13
N SER A 177 -8.50 3.44 -26.30
CA SER A 177 -8.45 2.33 -27.26
C SER A 177 -7.57 1.15 -26.81
N GLN A 178 -6.81 1.31 -25.74
CA GLN A 178 -5.93 0.30 -25.14
C GLN A 178 -6.42 -0.15 -23.75
N VAL A 179 -7.61 0.29 -23.33
CA VAL A 179 -8.26 -0.29 -22.17
C VAL A 179 -8.52 -1.76 -22.47
N LEU A 180 -8.08 -2.62 -21.54
CA LEU A 180 -8.24 -4.04 -21.68
C LEU A 180 -9.60 -4.44 -21.15
N ASN A 181 -10.39 -5.04 -22.03
CA ASN A 181 -11.74 -5.44 -21.69
C ASN A 181 -11.70 -6.78 -20.96
N GLY A 182 -11.90 -6.78 -19.64
CA GLY A 182 -12.03 -8.00 -18.87
C GLY A 182 -13.45 -8.57 -18.81
N VAL A 183 -13.68 -9.52 -17.90
CA VAL A 183 -15.03 -9.92 -17.47
C VAL A 183 -15.85 -8.77 -16.88
N GLU A 184 -15.22 -7.62 -16.63
CA GLU A 184 -15.83 -6.32 -16.32
C GLU A 184 -16.98 -5.96 -17.27
N TYR A 185 -16.89 -6.41 -18.53
CA TYR A 185 -17.79 -6.03 -19.61
C TYR A 185 -18.98 -6.99 -19.81
N THR A 186 -18.99 -8.15 -19.13
CA THR A 186 -19.96 -9.22 -19.43
C THR A 186 -21.12 -9.31 -18.43
N TYR A 187 -21.09 -8.58 -17.32
CA TYR A 187 -22.11 -8.68 -16.27
C TYR A 187 -22.74 -7.32 -15.93
N ASN A 188 -23.80 -6.93 -16.65
CA ASN A 188 -24.74 -5.86 -16.30
C ASN A 188 -24.16 -4.50 -15.83
N SER A 189 -22.92 -4.18 -16.17
CA SER A 189 -22.30 -2.88 -15.88
C SER A 189 -22.41 -1.97 -17.11
N PRO A 190 -23.40 -1.06 -17.17
CA PRO A 190 -23.64 -0.20 -18.34
C PRO A 190 -22.56 0.87 -18.55
N TYR A 191 -21.55 0.92 -17.66
CA TYR A 191 -20.47 1.91 -17.65
C TYR A 191 -19.09 1.25 -17.78
N SER A 192 -18.96 0.36 -18.75
CA SER A 192 -17.73 -0.40 -18.94
C SER A 192 -16.99 0.02 -20.19
N GLY A 193 -17.55 0.77 -21.14
CA GLY A 193 -16.95 1.00 -22.46
C GLY A 193 -15.50 1.53 -22.41
N PRO A 194 -14.65 1.18 -23.39
CA PRO A 194 -13.22 1.58 -23.40
C PRO A 194 -13.00 3.10 -23.40
N ASN A 195 -14.01 3.87 -23.84
CA ASN A 195 -13.96 5.33 -23.92
C ASN A 195 -14.37 6.04 -22.63
N GLU A 196 -14.83 5.31 -21.63
CA GLU A 196 -15.28 5.89 -20.39
C GLU A 196 -14.11 6.26 -19.48
N VAL A 197 -14.32 7.32 -18.72
CA VAL A 197 -13.29 7.95 -17.89
C VAL A 197 -13.48 7.51 -16.44
N LEU A 198 -12.38 7.27 -15.74
CA LEU A 198 -12.36 6.99 -14.31
C LEU A 198 -12.97 8.17 -13.54
N THR A 199 -13.89 7.86 -12.64
CA THR A 199 -14.66 8.86 -11.87
C THR A 199 -14.47 8.71 -10.38
N ALA A 200 -14.22 7.49 -9.89
CA ALA A 200 -13.92 7.21 -8.50
C ALA A 200 -13.23 5.87 -8.31
N PHE A 201 -12.72 5.65 -7.10
CA PHE A 201 -12.36 4.33 -6.60
C PHE A 201 -12.81 4.15 -5.15
N GLN A 202 -12.90 2.89 -4.76
CA GLN A 202 -13.35 2.45 -3.44
C GLN A 202 -12.49 1.26 -3.02
N THR A 203 -12.37 1.05 -1.72
CA THR A 203 -11.93 -0.24 -1.18
C THR A 203 -12.91 -0.75 -0.15
N GLN A 204 -13.01 -2.08 -0.04
CA GLN A 204 -13.88 -2.75 0.91
C GLN A 204 -13.14 -3.89 1.62
N TYR A 205 -13.56 -4.15 2.86
CA TYR A 205 -13.08 -5.30 3.61
C TYR A 205 -13.79 -6.56 3.13
N GLY A 206 -13.03 -7.59 2.79
CA GLY A 206 -13.54 -8.92 2.46
C GLY A 206 -13.48 -9.89 3.63
N SER A 207 -13.59 -11.17 3.31
CA SER A 207 -13.50 -12.28 4.26
C SER A 207 -12.79 -13.48 3.62
N PHE A 208 -12.23 -14.36 4.46
CA PHE A 208 -11.60 -15.61 4.03
C PHE A 208 -12.55 -16.56 3.29
N THR A 209 -13.87 -16.49 3.55
CA THR A 209 -14.86 -17.45 3.03
C THR A 209 -15.19 -17.28 1.54
N ASN A 210 -14.24 -16.79 0.73
CA ASN A 210 -14.40 -16.53 -0.71
C ASN A 210 -15.51 -15.54 -1.08
N SER A 211 -16.09 -14.82 -0.11
CA SER A 211 -16.97 -13.70 -0.41
C SER A 211 -16.10 -12.45 -0.57
N THR A 212 -15.57 -12.29 -1.78
CA THR A 212 -15.12 -10.96 -2.23
C THR A 212 -16.24 -9.97 -1.92
N PRO A 213 -15.93 -8.83 -1.29
CA PRO A 213 -16.96 -7.93 -0.82
C PRO A 213 -17.73 -7.38 -2.03
N ARG A 214 -19.02 -7.13 -1.82
CA ARG A 214 -19.89 -6.62 -2.88
C ARG A 214 -19.74 -5.10 -2.94
N PRO A 215 -19.12 -4.55 -4.00
CA PRO A 215 -19.02 -3.11 -4.15
C PRO A 215 -20.39 -2.46 -4.32
N ASP A 216 -20.43 -1.14 -4.19
CA ASP A 216 -21.58 -0.37 -4.65
C ASP A 216 -21.88 -0.70 -6.14
N PRO A 217 -23.15 -0.71 -6.61
CA PRO A 217 -23.49 -1.15 -7.97
C PRO A 217 -22.77 -0.43 -9.11
N TYR A 218 -22.21 0.76 -8.88
CA TYR A 218 -21.46 1.52 -9.89
C TYR A 218 -19.97 1.22 -9.90
N PHE A 219 -19.50 0.39 -8.98
CA PHE A 219 -18.11 0.05 -8.80
C PHE A 219 -17.86 -1.41 -9.23
N TYR A 220 -16.73 -1.62 -9.88
CA TYR A 220 -16.26 -2.93 -10.30
C TYR A 220 -14.79 -3.10 -9.91
N SER A 221 -14.31 -4.34 -9.81
CA SER A 221 -12.97 -4.59 -9.26
C SER A 221 -11.87 -3.91 -10.09
N ILE A 222 -10.81 -3.49 -9.41
CA ILE A 222 -9.53 -3.23 -10.07
C ILE A 222 -8.85 -4.59 -10.19
N TRP A 223 -8.83 -5.15 -11.40
CA TRP A 223 -8.41 -6.53 -11.61
C TRP A 223 -6.90 -6.68 -11.71
N VAL A 224 -6.43 -7.86 -11.32
CA VAL A 224 -5.09 -8.35 -11.65
C VAL A 224 -5.20 -9.35 -12.82
N PRO A 225 -4.27 -9.32 -13.78
CA PRO A 225 -4.15 -10.36 -14.81
C PRO A 225 -3.94 -11.72 -14.16
N ASN A 226 -4.74 -12.71 -14.55
CA ASN A 226 -4.64 -14.05 -14.01
C ASN A 226 -3.66 -14.87 -14.86
N GLN A 227 -2.80 -15.65 -14.21
CA GLN A 227 -1.81 -16.50 -14.87
C GLN A 227 -2.44 -17.71 -15.59
N ASN A 228 -3.70 -18.02 -15.30
CA ASN A 228 -4.46 -19.06 -15.97
C ASN A 228 -4.92 -18.58 -17.36
N PRO A 229 -4.52 -19.24 -18.46
CA PRO A 229 -4.91 -18.80 -19.81
C PRO A 229 -6.43 -18.86 -20.07
N ASN A 230 -7.19 -19.57 -19.25
CA ASN A 230 -8.64 -19.73 -19.39
C ASN A 230 -9.46 -18.74 -18.53
N VAL A 231 -8.82 -18.03 -17.61
CA VAL A 231 -9.45 -16.99 -16.78
C VAL A 231 -8.54 -15.78 -16.88
N TYR A 232 -8.95 -14.73 -17.59
CA TYR A 232 -8.03 -13.63 -17.88
C TYR A 232 -7.77 -12.70 -16.69
N TRP A 233 -8.65 -12.68 -15.69
CA TRP A 233 -8.64 -11.69 -14.61
C TRP A 233 -8.98 -12.30 -13.26
N ASP A 234 -8.30 -11.83 -12.20
CA ASP A 234 -8.58 -12.19 -10.81
C ASP A 234 -8.71 -10.94 -9.93
N ARG A 235 -9.33 -11.13 -8.77
CA ARG A 235 -9.38 -10.13 -7.70
C ARG A 235 -8.22 -10.44 -6.77
N ILE A 236 -7.39 -9.44 -6.52
CA ILE A 236 -6.32 -9.57 -5.54
C ILE A 236 -6.72 -8.91 -4.22
N ASP A 237 -6.39 -9.58 -3.14
CA ASP A 237 -6.37 -8.99 -1.81
C ASP A 237 -5.12 -8.11 -1.68
N LEU A 238 -5.31 -6.83 -1.37
CA LEU A 238 -4.20 -5.87 -1.26
C LEU A 238 -3.22 -6.24 -0.15
N ASN A 239 -3.63 -7.05 0.83
CA ASN A 239 -2.76 -7.59 1.88
C ASN A 239 -2.27 -9.03 1.59
N ALA A 240 -2.25 -9.46 0.32
CA ALA A 240 -1.86 -10.83 -0.05
C ALA A 240 -0.48 -11.20 0.53
N GLY A 241 -0.41 -12.30 1.27
CA GLY A 241 0.81 -12.78 1.93
C GLY A 241 1.29 -11.96 3.14
N ALA A 242 0.71 -10.78 3.39
CA ALA A 242 1.07 -9.91 4.52
C ALA A 242 0.33 -10.26 5.83
N GLY A 243 -0.82 -10.93 5.71
CA GLY A 243 -1.74 -11.14 6.84
C GLY A 243 -2.82 -10.05 6.88
N GLY A 244 -3.28 -9.67 8.07
CA GLY A 244 -4.19 -8.53 8.25
C GLY A 244 -5.58 -8.67 7.61
N ASP A 245 -6.21 -7.53 7.33
CA ASP A 245 -7.58 -7.50 6.81
C ASP A 245 -7.61 -7.82 5.32
N TYR A 246 -8.61 -8.58 4.87
CA TYR A 246 -8.85 -8.75 3.42
C TYR A 246 -9.31 -7.42 2.83
N ILE A 247 -8.55 -6.84 1.93
CA ILE A 247 -8.88 -5.54 1.33
C ILE A 247 -8.93 -5.69 -0.18
N TYR A 248 -10.05 -5.32 -0.78
CA TYR A 248 -10.23 -5.34 -2.23
C TYR A 248 -10.52 -3.94 -2.74
N SER A 249 -9.97 -3.62 -3.90
CA SER A 249 -10.15 -2.32 -4.55
C SER A 249 -11.08 -2.39 -5.76
N PHE A 250 -11.81 -1.31 -5.94
CA PHE A 250 -12.81 -1.13 -6.97
C PHE A 250 -12.67 0.25 -7.60
N GLN A 251 -13.08 0.37 -8.85
CA GLN A 251 -13.11 1.59 -9.63
C GLN A 251 -14.49 1.79 -10.22
N ALA A 252 -14.78 3.01 -10.64
CA ALA A 252 -16.04 3.36 -11.26
C ALA A 252 -15.85 4.37 -12.39
N LYS A 253 -16.72 4.28 -13.39
CA LYS A 253 -16.74 5.12 -14.60
C LYS A 253 -18.05 5.89 -14.78
N ASN A 254 -19.03 5.65 -13.91
CA ASN A 254 -20.29 6.36 -13.94
C ASN A 254 -20.08 7.81 -13.47
N PRO A 255 -20.26 8.83 -14.32
CA PRO A 255 -20.05 10.22 -13.89
C PRO A 255 -21.04 10.67 -12.82
N VAL A 256 -22.20 10.03 -12.66
CA VAL A 256 -23.18 10.39 -11.63
C VAL A 256 -22.60 10.23 -10.22
N ILE A 257 -21.79 9.20 -9.97
CA ILE A 257 -21.25 8.95 -8.63
C ILE A 257 -20.21 9.98 -8.19
N SER A 258 -19.59 10.68 -9.14
CA SER A 258 -18.58 11.71 -8.90
C SER A 258 -19.10 13.13 -9.12
N ASN A 259 -20.41 13.30 -9.33
CA ASN A 259 -21.00 14.57 -9.77
C ASN A 259 -20.30 15.15 -11.02
N TYR A 260 -20.04 14.29 -12.01
CA TYR A 260 -19.38 14.59 -13.28
C TYR A 260 -17.93 15.10 -13.11
N ARG A 261 -17.28 14.72 -12.02
CA ARG A 261 -15.83 14.90 -11.84
C ARG A 261 -15.09 13.69 -12.37
N TYR A 262 -14.03 13.95 -13.10
CA TYR A 262 -13.21 12.93 -13.74
C TYR A 262 -11.82 12.95 -13.14
N ILE A 263 -11.25 11.76 -12.96
CA ILE A 263 -9.91 11.61 -12.41
C ILE A 263 -8.89 11.79 -13.53
N HIS A 264 -8.05 12.81 -13.38
CA HIS A 264 -6.92 13.08 -14.27
C HIS A 264 -5.65 12.40 -13.78
N GLU A 265 -5.48 12.30 -12.47
CA GLU A 265 -4.28 11.74 -11.86
C GLU A 265 -4.61 10.80 -10.72
N VAL A 266 -3.82 9.74 -10.57
CA VAL A 266 -3.84 8.82 -9.43
C VAL A 266 -2.46 8.79 -8.77
N GLY A 267 -2.46 8.55 -7.47
CA GLY A 267 -1.22 8.47 -6.70
C GLY A 267 -1.34 7.52 -5.52
N ILE A 268 -0.18 7.12 -5.00
CA ILE A 268 -0.01 6.32 -3.80
C ILE A 268 0.76 7.17 -2.79
N LEU A 269 0.14 7.40 -1.64
CA LEU A 269 0.76 8.05 -0.49
C LEU A 269 1.09 6.99 0.55
N SER A 270 2.34 6.92 0.99
CA SER A 270 2.76 5.98 2.02
C SER A 270 3.62 6.62 3.10
N GLY A 271 3.64 6.07 4.32
CA GLY A 271 4.45 6.60 5.42
C GLY A 271 4.28 5.88 6.76
N ASN A 272 4.94 6.38 7.81
CA ASN A 272 4.89 5.81 9.17
C ASN A 272 3.78 6.38 10.07
N SER A 273 2.90 7.23 9.52
CA SER A 273 1.79 7.82 10.28
C SER A 273 0.48 7.75 9.49
N SER A 274 -0.62 7.61 10.22
CA SER A 274 -1.97 7.69 9.67
C SER A 274 -2.37 9.12 9.31
N THR A 275 -1.63 10.12 9.80
CA THR A 275 -1.94 11.55 9.60
C THR A 275 -1.25 12.17 8.39
N ILE A 276 -0.49 11.38 7.61
CA ILE A 276 0.16 11.88 6.39
C ILE A 276 -0.86 12.46 5.40
N THR A 277 -0.44 13.48 4.65
CA THR A 277 -1.27 14.18 3.66
C THR A 277 -0.58 14.19 2.31
N PRO A 278 -1.32 14.06 1.19
CA PRO A 278 -0.72 14.20 -0.13
C PRO A 278 -0.35 15.67 -0.39
N PRO A 279 0.42 15.96 -1.46
CA PRO A 279 0.71 17.33 -1.88
C PRO A 279 -0.56 18.16 -2.15
N SER A 280 -0.42 19.48 -2.14
CA SER A 280 -1.53 20.40 -2.45
C SER A 280 -2.19 20.07 -3.80
N GLY A 281 -3.52 20.12 -3.83
CA GLY A 281 -4.32 19.80 -5.03
C GLY A 281 -4.64 18.32 -5.22
N TRP A 282 -4.19 17.44 -4.32
CA TRP A 282 -4.56 16.03 -4.32
C TRP A 282 -5.57 15.71 -3.23
N GLU A 283 -6.53 14.85 -3.54
CA GLU A 283 -7.47 14.25 -2.59
C GLU A 283 -6.94 12.88 -2.13
N ILE A 284 -7.19 12.54 -0.87
CA ILE A 284 -6.81 11.26 -0.26
C ILE A 284 -8.06 10.42 0.02
N TYR A 285 -8.09 9.19 -0.46
CA TYR A 285 -9.08 8.21 -0.02
C TYR A 285 -8.61 7.61 1.30
N ARG A 286 -9.18 8.07 2.42
CA ARG A 286 -8.77 7.73 3.79
C ARG A 286 -9.17 6.30 4.20
N ARG A 287 -8.63 5.31 3.48
CA ARG A 287 -8.53 3.93 3.96
C ARG A 287 -7.11 3.43 3.78
N ASP A 288 -6.52 2.97 4.87
CA ASP A 288 -5.23 2.32 4.86
C ASP A 288 -5.32 0.99 4.12
N LEU A 289 -4.54 0.85 3.06
CA LEU A 289 -4.49 -0.34 2.21
C LEU A 289 -3.71 -1.50 2.86
N ASN A 290 -2.96 -1.20 3.93
CA ASN A 290 -2.21 -2.17 4.73
C ASN A 290 -2.85 -2.41 6.11
N ASN A 291 -4.18 -2.27 6.24
CA ASN A 291 -4.83 -2.33 7.55
C ASN A 291 -4.60 -3.70 8.23
N ASN A 292 -4.16 -3.67 9.50
CA ASN A 292 -3.78 -4.85 10.29
C ASN A 292 -2.70 -5.76 9.68
N ALA A 293 -2.03 -5.35 8.61
CA ALA A 293 -0.95 -6.11 7.97
C ALA A 293 0.45 -5.68 8.46
N GLY A 294 0.53 -4.62 9.27
CA GLY A 294 1.78 -3.96 9.65
C GLY A 294 2.21 -2.93 8.59
N GLY A 295 3.52 -2.77 8.44
CA GLY A 295 4.18 -1.93 7.44
C GLY A 295 3.84 -0.45 7.52
N GLU A 296 3.99 0.21 6.37
CA GLU A 296 3.60 1.61 6.19
C GLU A 296 2.06 1.76 6.13
N TYR A 297 1.55 2.91 6.54
CA TYR A 297 0.22 3.36 6.15
C TYR A 297 0.24 3.70 4.67
N ILE A 298 -0.72 3.16 3.90
CA ILE A 298 -0.76 3.34 2.44
C ILE A 298 -2.15 3.80 2.03
N TYR A 299 -2.23 4.81 1.18
CA TYR A 299 -3.48 5.41 0.72
C TYR A 299 -3.47 5.63 -0.79
N PHE A 300 -4.62 5.38 -1.42
CA PHE A 300 -4.89 5.90 -2.75
C PHE A 300 -5.15 7.41 -2.68
N CYS A 301 -4.65 8.14 -3.67
CA CYS A 301 -4.86 9.57 -3.88
C CYS A 301 -5.30 9.84 -5.32
N TYR A 302 -5.99 10.95 -5.55
CA TYR A 302 -6.46 11.36 -6.87
C TYR A 302 -6.55 12.87 -7.05
N ARG A 303 -6.58 13.31 -8.31
CA ARG A 303 -6.86 14.68 -8.72
C ARG A 303 -7.70 14.71 -9.99
#